data_AF-A0A7C2R5H5-F1
#
_entry.id   AF-A0A7C2R5H5-F1
#
_cell.length_a   1.000
_cell.length_b   1.000
_cell.length_c   1.000
_cell.angle_alpha   90.00
_cell.angle_beta   90.00
_cell.angle_gamma   90.00
#
_symmetry.space_group_name_H-M   'P 1'
#
loop_
_entity.id
_entity.type
_entity.pdbx_description
1 polymer ?
#
loop_
_entity_poly.entity_id
_entity_poly.type
_entity_poly.pdbx_seq_one_letter_code
_entity_poly.pdbx_strand_id
1 'polypeptide(L)' 'MTKTVLDKAVERVKRLSRERQAYAAEVLEQIADAGDDLYVLSEEERRLVREGLAELDRGETATEAEVRAVYDKYRA' A
#
# COMPACT_ATOMS: atom_id res chain seq x y z
N MET A 1 -30.26 1.33 18.01
CA MET A 1 -29.20 1.84 17.10
C MET A 1 -29.14 0.94 15.88
N THR A 2 -29.09 1.52 14.68
CA THR A 2 -28.96 0.79 13.41
C THR A 2 -27.50 0.38 13.21
N LYS A 3 -27.23 -0.90 12.88
CA LYS A 3 -25.86 -1.36 12.59
C LYS A 3 -25.33 -0.70 11.32
N THR A 4 -24.13 -0.14 11.41
CA THR A 4 -23.42 0.44 10.27
C THR A 4 -23.02 -0.64 9.26
N VAL A 5 -22.57 -0.22 8.08
CA VAL A 5 -22.03 -1.16 7.07
C VAL A 5 -20.79 -1.88 7.62
N LEU A 6 -19.93 -1.17 8.34
CA LEU A 6 -18.75 -1.74 8.99
C LEU A 6 -19.12 -2.82 10.01
N ASP A 7 -20.10 -2.55 10.89
CA ASP A 7 -20.56 -3.52 11.88
C ASP A 7 -21.04 -4.83 11.24
N LYS A 8 -21.71 -4.74 10.09
CA LYS A 8 -22.17 -5.93 9.35
C LYS A 8 -21.00 -6.69 8.72
N ALA A 9 -19.99 -5.99 8.22
CA ALA A 9 -18.79 -6.60 7.65
C ALA A 9 -17.99 -7.34 8.73
N VAL A 10 -17.75 -6.70 9.88
CA VAL A 10 -17.04 -7.29 11.03
C VAL A 10 -17.73 -8.58 11.49
N GLU A 11 -19.06 -8.58 11.59
CA GLU A 11 -19.80 -9.79 11.98
C GLU A 11 -19.70 -10.94 10.97
N ARG A 12 -19.50 -10.64 9.68
CA ARG A 12 -19.24 -11.68 8.67
C ARG A 12 -17.81 -12.23 8.81
N VAL A 13 -16.83 -11.35 9.03
CA VAL A 13 -15.42 -11.73 9.22
C VAL A 13 -15.24 -12.63 10.45
N LYS A 14 -15.94 -12.34 11.56
CA LYS A 14 -15.93 -13.16 12.77
C LYS A 14 -16.32 -14.63 12.56
N ARG A 15 -17.02 -14.96 11.47
CA ARG A 15 -17.47 -16.33 11.13
C ARG A 15 -16.48 -17.07 10.21
N LEU A 16 -15.41 -16.41 9.75
CA LEU A 16 -14.37 -17.02 8.93
C LEU A 16 -13.33 -17.76 9.78
N SER A 17 -12.38 -18.43 9.13
CA SER A 17 -11.25 -19.07 9.81
C SER A 17 -10.37 -18.06 10.57
N ARG A 18 -9.62 -18.53 11.57
CA ARG A 18 -8.70 -17.68 12.37
C ARG A 18 -7.67 -16.95 11.51
N GLU A 19 -7.12 -17.62 10.51
CA GLU A 19 -6.18 -17.02 9.55
C GLU A 19 -6.82 -15.86 8.78
N ARG A 20 -8.06 -16.04 8.29
CA ARG A 20 -8.80 -14.97 7.60
C ARG A 20 -9.18 -13.83 8.53
N GLN A 21 -9.45 -14.12 9.80
CA GLN A 21 -9.69 -13.08 10.83
C GLN A 21 -8.43 -12.27 11.11
N ALA A 22 -7.27 -12.93 11.24
CA ALA A 22 -5.98 -12.26 11.45
C ALA A 22 -5.62 -11.35 10.27
N TYR A 23 -5.75 -11.85 9.03
CA TYR A 23 -5.52 -11.03 7.84
C TYR A 23 -6.47 -9.82 7.77
N ALA A 24 -7.75 -10.01 8.10
CA ALA A 24 -8.71 -8.90 8.12
C ALA A 24 -8.38 -7.86 9.20
N ALA A 25 -7.87 -8.29 10.36
CA ALA A 25 -7.43 -7.39 11.43
C ALA A 25 -6.23 -6.56 10.97
N GLU A 26 -5.23 -7.20 10.36
CA GLU A 26 -4.04 -6.52 9.82
C GLU A 26 -4.42 -5.41 8.82
N VAL A 27 -5.33 -5.71 7.88
CA VAL A 27 -5.79 -4.71 6.89
C VAL A 27 -6.56 -3.57 7.56
N LEU A 28 -7.40 -3.85 8.56
CA LEU A 28 -8.13 -2.81 9.27
C LEU A 28 -7.21 -1.92 10.11
N GLU A 29 -6.16 -2.48 10.70
CA GLU A 29 -5.10 -1.74 11.40
C GLU A 29 -4.34 -0.85 10.42
N GLN A 30 -3.94 -1.36 9.25
CA GLN A 30 -3.29 -0.55 8.22
C GLN A 30 -4.17 0.62 7.75
N ILE A 31 -5.48 0.41 7.59
CA ILE A 31 -6.42 1.48 7.21
C ILE A 31 -6.53 2.51 8.34
N ALA A 32 -6.61 2.07 9.60
CA ALA A 32 -6.69 2.98 10.74
C ALA A 32 -5.41 3.79 10.92
N ASP A 33 -4.24 3.16 10.73
CA ASP A 33 -2.93 3.80 10.82
C ASP A 33 -2.68 4.79 9.68
N ALA A 34 -3.17 4.48 8.48
CA ALA A 34 -3.15 5.43 7.36
C ALA A 34 -3.98 6.69 7.67
N GLY A 35 -4.98 6.56 8.54
CA GLY A 35 -5.88 7.65 8.91
C GLY A 35 -6.72 8.17 7.74
N ASP A 36 -7.36 9.31 7.96
CA ASP A 36 -8.11 10.02 6.91
C ASP A 36 -7.21 11.01 6.12
N ASP A 37 -5.94 11.11 6.52
CA ASP A 37 -5.00 12.06 5.93
C ASP A 37 -4.48 11.53 4.61
N LEU A 38 -4.98 12.11 3.52
CA LEU A 38 -4.45 11.85 2.19
C LEU A 38 -3.05 12.46 2.09
N TYR A 39 -2.05 11.64 1.80
CA TYR A 39 -0.72 12.13 1.43
C TYR A 39 -0.81 12.85 0.08
N VAL A 40 -0.76 14.18 0.12
CA VAL A 40 -0.75 15.03 -1.06
C VAL A 40 0.70 15.25 -1.48
N LEU A 41 1.08 14.70 -2.64
CA LEU A 41 2.39 14.94 -3.23
C LEU A 41 2.62 16.45 -3.37
N SER A 42 3.80 16.91 -2.95
CA SER A 42 4.32 18.21 -3.33
C SER A 42 4.45 18.29 -4.86
N GLU A 43 4.54 19.51 -5.39
CA GLU A 43 4.72 19.70 -6.84
C GLU A 43 5.98 19.01 -7.37
N GLU A 44 7.04 18.95 -6.55
CA GLU A 44 8.29 18.29 -6.90
C GLU A 44 8.14 16.76 -6.92
N GLU A 45 7.54 16.17 -5.89
CA GLU A 45 7.28 14.73 -5.87
C GLU A 45 6.35 14.32 -7.01
N ARG A 46 5.32 15.13 -7.29
CA ARG A 46 4.44 14.89 -8.43
C ARG A 46 5.18 15.01 -9.77
N ARG A 47 6.14 15.92 -9.89
CA ARG A 47 7.01 16.03 -11.07
C ARG A 47 7.85 14.79 -11.25
N LEU A 48 8.51 14.31 -10.18
CA LEU A 48 9.34 13.10 -10.19
C LEU A 48 8.53 11.85 -10.58
N VAL A 49 7.32 11.69 -10.05
CA VAL A 49 6.44 10.57 -10.42
C VAL A 49 6.10 10.60 -11.92
N ARG A 50 5.74 11.78 -12.46
CA ARG A 50 5.45 11.92 -13.90
C ARG A 50 6.66 11.63 -14.78
N GLU A 51 7.84 12.06 -14.34
CA GLU A 51 9.11 11.79 -15.02
C GLU A 51 9.38 10.29 -15.10
N GLY A 52 9.32 9.58 -13.96
CA GLY A 52 9.51 8.13 -13.92
C GLY A 52 8.47 7.37 -14.75
N LEU A 53 7.20 7.80 -14.74
CA LEU A 53 6.18 7.20 -15.61
C LEU A 53 6.52 7.39 -17.10
N ALA A 54 7.00 8.56 -17.50
CA ALA A 54 7.40 8.82 -18.88
C ALA A 54 8.66 8.02 -19.29
N GLU A 55 9.59 7.78 -18.36
CA GLU A 55 10.74 6.87 -18.56
C GLU A 55 10.26 5.44 -18.82
N LEU A 56 9.32 4.93 -18.01
CA LEU A 56 8.73 3.61 -18.20
C LEU A 56 8.02 3.47 -19.55
N ASP A 57 7.29 4.50 -19.99
CA ASP A 57 6.64 4.51 -21.32
C ASP A 57 7.65 4.44 -22.47
N ARG A 58 8.88 4.94 -22.26
CA ARG A 58 10.01 4.81 -23.20
C ARG A 58 10.77 3.48 -23.07
N GLY A 59 10.38 2.63 -22.12
CA GLY A 59 11.07 1.36 -21.83
C GLY A 59 12.35 1.53 -21.01
N GLU A 60 12.55 2.70 -20.39
CA GLU A 60 13.71 3.00 -19.54
C GLU A 60 13.47 2.41 -18.14
N THR A 61 13.65 1.09 -18.03
CA THR A 61 13.54 0.36 -16.76
C THR A 61 14.93 -0.06 -16.28
N ALA A 62 15.17 0.02 -14.98
CA ALA A 62 16.31 -0.64 -14.37
C ALA A 62 16.21 -2.16 -14.55
N THR A 63 17.34 -2.80 -14.85
CA THR A 63 17.47 -4.26 -14.89
C THR A 63 17.42 -4.85 -13.49
N GLU A 64 17.10 -6.14 -13.38
CA GLU A 64 17.12 -6.84 -12.08
C GLU A 64 18.47 -6.77 -11.37
N ALA A 65 19.58 -6.77 -12.13
CA ALA A 65 20.92 -6.68 -11.59
C ALA A 65 21.18 -5.29 -10.97
N GLU A 66 20.73 -4.22 -11.64
CA GLU A 66 20.84 -2.85 -11.12
C GLU A 66 20.00 -2.66 -9.86
N VAL A 67 18.77 -3.16 -9.86
CA VAL A 67 17.89 -3.13 -8.69
C VAL A 67 18.52 -3.90 -7.52
N ARG A 68 19.06 -5.10 -7.78
CA ARG A 68 19.74 -5.90 -6.75
C ARG A 68 20.94 -5.18 -6.16
N ALA A 69 21.76 -4.53 -7.00
CA ALA A 69 22.91 -3.77 -6.53
C ALA A 69 22.52 -2.63 -5.58
N VAL A 70 21.38 -1.95 -5.83
CA VAL A 70 20.85 -0.94 -4.91
C VAL A 70 20.46 -1.57 -3.57
N TYR A 71 19.68 -2.65 -3.57
CA TYR A 71 19.29 -3.32 -2.33
C TYR A 71 20.49 -3.85 -1.54
N ASP A 72 21.47 -4.45 -2.21
CA ASP A 72 22.68 -4.97 -1.56
C ASP A 72 23.51 -3.86 -0.93
N LYS A 73 23.54 -2.67 -1.54
CA LYS A 73 24.22 -1.49 -0.98
C LYS A 73 23.62 -1.01 0.34
N TYR A 74 22.31 -1.16 0.52
CA TYR A 74 21.58 -0.66 1.70
C TYR A 74 21.09 -1.78 2.65
N ARG A 75 21.46 -3.03 2.37
CA ARG A 75 21.19 -4.17 3.23
C ARG A 75 22.18 -4.13 4.41
N ALA A 76 21.71 -3.63 5.55
CA ALA A 76 22.42 -3.68 6.83
C ALA A 76 22.53 -5.13 7.34
#